data_AF-A0A817HIR3-F1
#
_entry.id   AF-A0A817HIR3-F1
#
_cell.length_a   1.000
_cell.length_b   1.000
_cell.length_c   1.000
_cell.angle_alpha   90.00
_cell.angle_beta   90.00
_cell.angle_gamma   90.00
#
_symmetry.space_group_name_H-M   'P 1'
#
loop_
_entity.id
_entity.type
_entity.pdbx_description
1 polymer ?
#
loop_
_entity_poly.entity_id
_entity_poly.type
_entity_poly.pdbx_seq_one_letter_code
_entity_poly.pdbx_strand_id
1 'polypeptide(L)'
;MALSSAERFRRFKTKLQREGNELLLKEFQEKDAVRNLKSHQLVKQNRIRQAKRLVKLASEKLGSQVNQLSLSSASTTASITCKCAQTLAKAVHRAKRGFPVNPTKKEEIIRHLAMKHEITAKPLALPKLNHLSEVTKSNVIQFYQLDEISSVAPDKKDVITVKSPDGSKIKHQKRYLVMTV
;
A
#
# COMPACT_ATOMS: atom_id res chain seq x y z
N MET A 1 44.75 4.97 2.09
CA MET A 1 43.38 5.27 1.59
C MET A 1 42.83 4.05 0.87
N ALA A 2 41.53 3.75 1.01
CA ALA A 2 40.91 2.63 0.30
C ALA A 2 40.74 2.96 -1.18
N LEU A 3 41.03 2.00 -2.07
CA LEU A 3 40.89 2.18 -3.51
C LEU A 3 39.43 2.26 -3.95
N SER A 4 39.16 3.12 -4.93
CA SER A 4 37.84 3.19 -5.58
C SER A 4 37.52 1.89 -6.31
N SER A 5 36.22 1.59 -6.50
CA SER A 5 35.78 0.43 -7.28
C SER A 5 36.33 0.45 -8.71
N ALA A 6 36.39 1.63 -9.34
CA ALA A 6 36.94 1.81 -10.67
C ALA A 6 38.45 1.51 -10.72
N GLU A 7 39.19 1.90 -9.68
CA GLU A 7 40.63 1.66 -9.58
C GLU A 7 40.94 0.18 -9.33
N ARG A 8 40.14 -0.48 -8.48
CA ARG A 8 40.20 -1.94 -8.28
C ARG A 8 39.95 -2.68 -9.58
N PHE A 9 38.98 -2.24 -10.37
CA PHE A 9 38.68 -2.84 -11.66
C PHE A 9 39.80 -2.63 -12.70
N ARG A 10 40.41 -1.43 -12.75
CA ARG A 10 41.59 -1.18 -13.59
C ARG A 10 42.74 -2.11 -13.25
N ARG A 11 43.03 -2.31 -11.95
CA ARG A 11 44.06 -3.25 -11.49
C ARG A 11 43.75 -4.72 -11.82
N PHE A 12 42.49 -5.11 -11.73
CA PHE A 12 42.05 -6.45 -12.13
C PHE A 12 42.26 -6.69 -13.63
N LYS A 13 41.90 -5.72 -14.48
CA LYS A 13 42.09 -5.80 -15.93
C LYS A 13 43.58 -5.90 -16.31
N THR A 14 44.44 -5.09 -15.69
CA THR A 14 45.89 -5.15 -15.94
C THR A 14 46.51 -6.46 -15.45
N LYS A 15 46.01 -7.02 -14.34
CA LYS A 15 46.41 -8.34 -13.84
C LYS A 15 46.04 -9.45 -14.84
N LEU A 16 44.80 -9.49 -15.32
CA LEU A 16 44.35 -10.47 -16.31
C LEU A 16 45.15 -10.40 -17.63
N GLN A 17 45.48 -9.19 -18.08
CA GLN A 17 46.31 -8.98 -19.27
C GLN A 17 47.75 -9.49 -19.07
N ARG A 18 48.31 -9.29 -17.88
CA ARG A 18 49.66 -9.79 -17.53
C ARG A 18 49.70 -11.32 -17.43
N GLU A 19 48.62 -11.94 -16.98
CA GLU A 19 48.50 -13.39 -16.82
C GLU A 19 48.11 -14.12 -18.12
N GLY A 20 47.87 -13.41 -19.23
CA GLY A 20 47.49 -14.03 -20.52
C GLY A 20 46.08 -14.63 -20.54
N ASN A 21 45.24 -14.31 -19.55
CA ASN A 21 43.91 -14.88 -19.36
C ASN A 21 42.85 -14.17 -20.23
N GLU A 22 43.00 -14.25 -21.56
CA GLU A 22 42.12 -13.55 -22.51
C GLU A 22 40.66 -14.01 -22.46
N LEU A 23 40.42 -15.29 -22.17
CA LEU A 23 39.07 -15.86 -22.12
C LEU A 23 38.22 -15.21 -21.02
N LEU A 24 38.78 -15.09 -19.81
CA LEU A 24 38.12 -14.42 -18.68
C LEU A 24 37.88 -12.93 -18.95
N LEU A 25 38.79 -12.28 -19.67
CA LEU A 25 38.63 -10.88 -20.06
C LEU A 25 37.47 -10.70 -21.06
N LYS A 26 37.35 -11.60 -22.04
CA LYS A 26 36.24 -11.60 -23.02
C LYS A 26 34.90 -11.88 -22.34
N GLU A 27 34.80 -12.89 -21.49
CA GLU A 27 33.58 -13.17 -20.73
C GLU A 27 33.11 -11.97 -19.90
N PHE A 28 34.04 -11.25 -19.28
CA PHE A 28 33.70 -10.08 -18.49
C PHE A 28 33.16 -8.94 -19.37
N GLN A 29 33.79 -8.70 -20.51
CA GLN A 29 33.33 -7.69 -21.48
C GLN A 29 31.93 -8.02 -22.01
N GLU A 30 31.67 -9.29 -22.32
CA GLU A 30 30.34 -9.74 -22.76
C GLU A 30 29.28 -9.55 -21.67
N LYS A 31 29.58 -9.94 -20.42
CA LYS A 31 28.66 -9.74 -19.29
C LYS A 31 28.34 -8.25 -19.07
N ASP A 32 29.33 -7.38 -19.21
CA ASP A 32 29.14 -5.94 -19.07
C ASP A 32 28.37 -5.32 -20.26
N ALA A 33 28.65 -5.77 -21.48
CA ALA A 33 27.89 -5.39 -22.67
C ALA A 33 26.41 -5.78 -22.56
N VAL A 34 26.12 -7.00 -22.10
CA VAL A 34 24.73 -7.48 -21.86
C VAL A 34 24.05 -6.64 -20.78
N ARG A 35 24.75 -6.30 -19.69
CA ARG A 35 24.22 -5.44 -18.63
C ARG A 35 23.88 -4.04 -19.16
N ASN A 36 24.78 -3.44 -19.94
CA ASN A 36 24.58 -2.13 -20.53
C ASN A 36 23.42 -2.13 -21.55
N LEU A 37 23.29 -3.19 -22.35
CA LEU A 37 22.18 -3.33 -23.29
C LEU A 37 20.83 -3.41 -22.57
N LYS A 38 20.75 -4.17 -21.47
CA LYS A 38 19.55 -4.25 -20.61
C LYS A 38 19.21 -2.90 -19.96
N SER A 39 20.20 -2.16 -19.46
CA SER A 39 19.96 -0.85 -18.85
C SER A 39 19.46 0.16 -19.88
N HIS A 40 20.04 0.18 -21.08
CA HIS A 40 19.58 1.02 -22.19
C HIS A 40 18.16 0.68 -22.63
N GLN A 41 17.79 -0.60 -22.71
CA GLN A 41 16.43 -1.01 -23.02
C GLN A 41 15.42 -0.50 -21.98
N LEU A 42 15.76 -0.60 -20.69
CA LEU A 42 14.89 -0.14 -19.60
C LEU A 42 14.71 1.38 -19.63
N VAL A 43 15.78 2.14 -19.88
CA VAL A 43 15.72 3.61 -20.05
C VAL A 43 14.85 3.98 -21.26
N LYS A 44 15.00 3.28 -22.39
CA LYS A 44 14.18 3.49 -23.59
C LYS A 44 12.70 3.22 -23.33
N GLN A 45 12.38 2.12 -22.64
CA GLN A 45 11.00 1.81 -22.26
C GLN A 45 10.39 2.87 -21.34
N ASN A 46 11.15 3.34 -20.34
CA ASN A 46 10.70 4.41 -19.46
C ASN A 46 10.45 5.72 -20.21
N ARG A 47 11.32 6.09 -21.15
CA ARG A 47 11.13 7.28 -22.01
C ARG A 47 9.85 7.17 -22.84
N ILE A 48 9.57 6.01 -23.42
CA ILE A 48 8.33 5.76 -24.19
C ILE A 48 7.10 5.86 -23.26
N ARG A 49 7.15 5.27 -22.07
CA ARG A 49 6.05 5.35 -21.08
C ARG A 49 5.79 6.80 -20.65
N GLN A 50 6.84 7.58 -20.41
CA GLN A 50 6.72 9.00 -20.07
C GLN A 50 6.13 9.81 -21.23
N ALA A 51 6.59 9.60 -22.46
CA ALA A 51 6.04 10.27 -23.64
C ALA A 51 4.54 9.96 -23.82
N LYS A 52 4.13 8.70 -23.70
CA LYS A 52 2.71 8.30 -23.75
C LYS A 52 1.88 8.97 -22.65
N ARG A 53 2.43 9.08 -21.43
CA ARG A 53 1.77 9.78 -20.31
C ARG A 53 1.58 11.26 -20.60
N LEU A 54 2.58 11.93 -21.17
CA LEU A 54 2.50 13.34 -21.53
C LEU A 54 1.46 13.60 -22.63
N VAL A 55 1.42 12.77 -23.67
CA VAL A 55 0.40 12.86 -24.74
C VAL A 55 -1.00 12.69 -24.16
N LYS A 56 -1.22 11.72 -23.28
CA LYS A 56 -2.52 11.52 -22.61
C LYS A 56 -2.93 12.73 -21.75
N LEU A 57 -1.99 13.32 -21.01
CA LEU A 57 -2.27 14.52 -20.21
C LEU A 57 -2.59 15.73 -21.10
N ALA A 58 -1.96 15.85 -22.27
CA ALA A 58 -2.25 16.91 -23.22
C ALA A 58 -3.67 16.79 -23.81
N SER A 59 -4.09 15.57 -24.19
CA SER A 59 -5.46 15.35 -24.69
C SER A 59 -6.53 15.57 -23.61
N GLU A 60 -6.27 15.18 -22.37
CA GLU A 60 -7.18 15.44 -21.24
C GLU A 60 -7.34 16.95 -20.95
N LYS A 61 -6.28 17.75 -21.12
CA LYS A 61 -6.34 19.21 -20.96
C LYS A 61 -7.20 19.88 -22.04
N LEU A 62 -7.05 19.48 -23.30
CA LEU A 62 -7.87 19.97 -24.41
C LEU A 62 -9.35 19.60 -24.22
N GLY A 63 -9.65 18.35 -23.86
CA GLY A 63 -11.03 17.92 -23.60
C GLY A 63 -11.68 18.58 -22.37
N SER A 64 -10.87 18.99 -21.38
CA SER A 64 -11.37 19.69 -20.19
C SER A 64 -11.70 21.17 -20.46
N GLN A 65 -11.00 21.84 -21.37
CA GLN A 65 -11.30 23.22 -21.75
C GLN A 65 -12.63 23.34 -22.51
N VAL A 66 -12.92 22.39 -23.40
CA VAL A 66 -14.21 22.32 -24.12
C VAL A 66 -15.38 22.14 -23.16
N ASN A 67 -15.20 21.37 -22.08
CA ASN A 67 -16.22 21.17 -21.05
C ASN A 67 -16.32 22.32 -20.03
N GLN A 68 -15.33 23.21 -19.92
CA GLN A 68 -15.44 24.38 -19.02
C GLN A 68 -16.25 25.52 -19.64
N LEU A 69 -16.21 25.68 -20.97
CA LEU A 69 -16.98 26.70 -21.66
C LEU A 69 -18.50 26.48 -21.56
N SER A 70 -18.96 25.23 -21.45
CA SER A 70 -20.37 24.88 -21.33
C SER A 70 -20.96 24.98 -19.91
N LEU A 71 -20.15 25.20 -18.87
CA LEU A 71 -20.62 25.36 -17.47
C LEU A 71 -20.70 26.82 -16.99
N SER A 72 -20.27 27.79 -17.80
CA SER A 72 -20.21 29.21 -17.42
C SER A 72 -21.59 29.89 -17.30
N SER A 73 -22.67 29.22 -17.70
CA SER A 73 -23.99 29.84 -17.86
C SER A 73 -25.02 29.48 -16.78
N ALA A 74 -24.64 28.79 -15.70
CA ALA A 74 -25.59 28.37 -14.66
C ALA A 74 -25.38 29.10 -13.33
N SER A 75 -26.30 30.03 -13.09
CA SER A 75 -26.59 30.74 -11.83
C SER A 75 -26.52 29.87 -10.57
N THR A 76 -26.08 30.53 -9.49
CA THR A 76 -26.43 30.36 -8.06
C THR A 76 -27.44 29.25 -7.75
N THR A 77 -27.06 28.33 -6.85
CA THR A 77 -27.78 27.11 -6.36
C THR A 77 -27.69 25.84 -7.22
N ALA A 78 -26.60 25.62 -7.94
CA ALA A 78 -26.33 24.30 -8.52
C ALA A 78 -25.93 23.28 -7.43
N SER A 79 -26.84 22.37 -7.08
CA SER A 79 -26.50 21.12 -6.41
C SER A 79 -25.49 20.35 -7.26
N ILE A 80 -24.20 20.39 -6.90
CA ILE A 80 -23.14 19.66 -7.61
C ILE A 80 -23.30 18.17 -7.30
N THR A 81 -24.07 17.47 -8.13
CA THR A 81 -24.14 16.01 -8.12
C THR A 81 -22.82 15.44 -8.61
N CYS A 82 -22.06 14.80 -7.71
CA CYS A 82 -20.81 14.14 -8.06
C CYS A 82 -21.09 12.83 -8.81
N LYS A 83 -20.62 12.71 -10.06
CA LYS A 83 -20.89 11.54 -10.93
C LYS A 83 -20.27 10.23 -10.43
N CYS A 84 -19.15 10.30 -9.70
CA CYS A 84 -18.48 9.13 -9.13
C CYS A 84 -17.74 9.43 -7.83
N ALA A 85 -17.37 8.36 -7.10
CA ALA A 85 -16.63 8.47 -5.84
C ALA A 85 -15.31 9.26 -5.98
N GLN A 86 -14.60 9.12 -7.10
CA GLN A 86 -13.36 9.85 -7.35
C GLN A 86 -13.59 11.36 -7.47
N THR A 87 -14.66 11.78 -8.15
CA THR A 87 -15.02 13.21 -8.26
C THR A 87 -15.44 13.78 -6.92
N LEU A 88 -16.18 13.01 -6.12
CA LEU A 88 -16.56 13.39 -4.76
C LEU A 88 -15.32 13.58 -3.87
N ALA A 89 -14.39 12.62 -3.90
CA ALA A 89 -13.15 12.71 -3.13
C ALA A 89 -12.32 13.95 -3.50
N LYS A 90 -12.26 14.30 -4.79
CA LYS A 90 -11.60 15.53 -5.25
C LYS A 90 -12.31 16.80 -4.75
N ALA A 91 -13.64 16.83 -4.80
CA ALA A 91 -14.43 17.95 -4.28
C ALA A 91 -14.23 18.13 -2.77
N VAL A 92 -14.31 17.03 -2.01
CA VAL A 92 -14.04 17.01 -0.57
C VAL A 92 -12.62 17.50 -0.27
N HIS A 93 -11.62 17.07 -1.04
CA HIS A 93 -10.24 17.50 -0.85
C HIS A 93 -10.05 19.00 -1.11
N ARG A 94 -10.70 19.54 -2.15
CA ARG A 94 -10.69 20.99 -2.44
C ARG A 94 -11.36 21.77 -1.31
N ALA A 95 -12.53 21.33 -0.85
CA ALA A 95 -13.22 21.93 0.29
C ALA A 95 -12.35 21.90 1.54
N LYS A 96 -11.71 20.76 1.84
CA LYS A 96 -10.79 20.58 2.99
C LYS A 96 -9.65 21.59 3.01
N ARG A 97 -9.11 21.97 1.84
CA ARG A 97 -8.04 22.98 1.73
C ARG A 97 -8.51 24.40 2.02
N GLY A 98 -9.79 24.70 1.84
CA GLY A 98 -10.37 26.01 2.12
C GLY A 98 -10.71 26.22 3.61
N PHE A 99 -10.71 25.17 4.43
CA PHE A 99 -10.98 25.30 5.86
C PHE A 99 -9.75 25.81 6.62
N PRO A 100 -9.96 26.51 7.75
CA PRO A 100 -8.88 26.90 8.63
C PRO A 100 -8.14 25.67 9.18
N VAL A 101 -6.84 25.84 9.47
CA VAL A 101 -6.00 24.79 10.06
C VAL A 101 -6.45 24.45 11.49
N ASN A 102 -6.98 25.43 12.22
CA ASN A 102 -7.44 25.25 13.59
C ASN A 102 -8.69 24.34 13.63
N PRO A 103 -8.65 23.24 14.40
CA PRO A 103 -9.72 22.23 14.43
C PRO A 103 -11.04 22.78 14.98
N THR A 104 -11.04 23.59 16.03
CA THR A 104 -12.30 24.09 16.64
C THR A 104 -13.04 25.04 15.70
N LYS A 105 -12.31 25.95 15.04
CA LYS A 105 -12.91 26.84 14.03
C LYS A 105 -13.49 26.06 12.86
N LYS A 106 -12.80 25.02 12.42
CA LYS A 106 -13.27 24.14 11.35
C LYS A 106 -14.56 23.41 11.75
N GLU A 107 -14.62 22.86 12.97
CA GLU A 107 -15.82 22.21 13.49
C GLU A 107 -17.00 23.16 13.59
N GLU A 108 -16.78 24.39 14.05
CA GLU A 108 -17.82 25.41 14.17
C GLU A 108 -18.40 25.80 12.79
N ILE A 109 -17.54 26.00 11.79
CA ILE A 109 -17.98 26.25 10.41
C ILE A 109 -18.78 25.06 9.87
N ILE A 110 -18.30 23.82 10.08
CA ILE A 110 -19.00 22.62 9.64
C ILE A 110 -20.38 22.52 10.32
N ARG A 111 -20.45 22.77 11.63
CA ARG A 111 -21.70 22.78 12.40
C ARG A 111 -22.67 23.83 11.86
N HIS A 112 -22.20 25.05 11.63
CA HIS A 112 -23.01 26.13 11.10
C HIS A 112 -23.54 25.82 9.69
N LEU A 113 -22.69 25.29 8.80
CA LEU A 113 -23.10 24.85 7.46
C LEU A 113 -24.11 23.71 7.51
N ALA A 114 -23.93 22.74 8.41
CA ALA A 114 -24.87 21.65 8.60
C ALA A 114 -26.24 22.16 9.07
N MET A 115 -26.27 23.10 10.03
CA MET A 115 -27.52 23.74 10.48
C MET A 115 -28.20 24.54 9.36
N LYS A 116 -27.43 25.33 8.60
CA LYS A 116 -27.94 26.14 7.48
C LYS A 116 -28.60 25.30 6.38
N HIS A 117 -28.12 24.07 6.18
CA HIS A 117 -28.62 23.15 5.15
C HIS A 117 -29.44 21.99 5.73
N GLU A 118 -29.86 22.08 7.00
CA GLU A 118 -30.68 21.08 7.69
C GLU A 118 -30.10 19.64 7.63
N ILE A 119 -28.76 19.53 7.57
CA ILE A 119 -28.05 18.26 7.51
C ILE A 119 -27.91 17.71 8.94
N THR A 120 -28.69 16.69 9.26
CA THR A 120 -28.52 15.94 10.50
C THR A 120 -27.25 15.09 10.40
N ALA A 121 -26.30 15.34 11.32
CA ALA A 121 -25.08 14.53 11.39
C ALA A 121 -25.46 13.08 11.71
N LYS A 122 -25.00 12.14 10.88
CA LYS A 122 -25.15 10.72 11.17
C LYS A 122 -24.47 10.42 12.51
N PRO A 123 -25.14 9.76 13.48
CA PRO A 123 -24.50 9.39 14.74
C PRO A 123 -23.24 8.58 14.43
N LEU A 124 -22.13 8.96 15.07
CA LEU A 124 -20.88 8.23 14.96
C LEU A 124 -21.15 6.81 15.41
N ALA A 125 -21.05 5.83 14.52
CA ALA A 125 -21.18 4.44 14.92
C ALA A 125 -20.09 4.17 15.97
N LEU A 126 -20.51 3.80 17.18
CA LEU A 126 -19.58 3.39 18.21
C LEU A 126 -18.69 2.28 17.64
N PRO A 127 -17.38 2.28 17.95
CA PRO A 127 -16.51 1.20 17.53
C PRO A 127 -17.13 -0.11 18.02
N LYS A 128 -17.37 -1.05 17.09
CA LYS A 128 -17.82 -2.39 17.47
C LYS A 128 -16.76 -2.96 18.42
N LEU A 129 -17.14 -3.17 19.67
CA LEU A 129 -16.30 -3.85 20.65
C LEU A 129 -16.13 -5.29 20.15
N ASN A 130 -15.00 -5.57 19.49
CA ASN A 130 -14.60 -6.92 19.06
C ASN A 130 -14.12 -7.76 20.26
N HIS A 131 -14.77 -7.64 21.42
CA HIS A 131 -14.43 -8.38 22.62
C HIS A 131 -15.41 -9.54 22.76
N LEU A 132 -14.92 -10.74 22.49
CA LEU A 132 -15.60 -11.97 22.91
C LEU A 132 -15.62 -12.02 24.43
N SER A 133 -16.76 -12.44 25.00
CA SER A 133 -16.86 -12.69 26.44
C SER A 133 -15.85 -13.76 26.88
N GLU A 134 -15.38 -13.69 28.12
CA GLU A 134 -14.45 -14.69 28.67
C GLU A 134 -15.06 -16.09 28.67
N VAL A 135 -16.37 -16.18 28.94
CA VAL A 135 -17.15 -17.42 28.86
C VAL A 135 -17.13 -18.02 27.45
N THR A 136 -17.30 -17.19 26.42
CA THR A 136 -17.22 -17.67 25.04
C THR A 136 -15.82 -18.19 24.71
N LYS A 137 -14.77 -17.51 25.19
CA LYS A 137 -13.38 -17.94 24.98
C LYS A 137 -13.10 -19.27 25.67
N SER A 138 -13.52 -19.46 26.91
CA SER A 138 -13.33 -20.70 27.65
C SER A 138 -14.05 -21.87 26.97
N ASN A 139 -15.28 -21.64 26.51
CA ASN A 139 -16.06 -22.68 25.83
C ASN A 139 -15.40 -23.11 24.52
N VAL A 140 -14.87 -22.16 23.73
CA VAL A 140 -14.14 -22.48 22.49
C VAL A 140 -12.86 -23.27 22.80
N ILE A 141 -12.09 -22.85 23.81
CA ILE A 141 -10.88 -23.57 24.21
C ILE A 141 -11.21 -25.01 24.65
N GLN A 142 -12.24 -25.17 25.48
CA GLN A 142 -12.68 -26.48 25.97
C GLN A 142 -13.18 -27.37 24.84
N PHE A 143 -13.94 -26.82 23.88
CA PHE A 143 -14.42 -27.55 22.71
C PHE A 143 -13.25 -28.14 21.89
N TYR A 144 -12.23 -27.34 21.60
CA TYR A 144 -11.01 -27.80 20.94
C TYR A 144 -10.08 -28.62 21.85
N GLN A 145 -10.44 -28.81 23.13
CA GLN A 145 -9.67 -29.69 24.00
C GLN A 145 -10.14 -31.14 23.97
N LEU A 146 -11.31 -31.40 23.39
CA LEU A 146 -11.89 -32.73 23.25
C LEU A 146 -11.20 -33.49 22.10
N ASP A 147 -10.68 -34.67 22.41
CA ASP A 147 -9.97 -35.52 21.44
C ASP A 147 -10.92 -36.13 20.40
N GLU A 148 -12.21 -36.21 20.70
CA GLU A 148 -13.27 -36.60 19.74
C GLU A 148 -13.46 -35.58 18.62
N ILE A 149 -13.18 -34.31 18.91
CA ILE A 149 -13.47 -33.18 18.03
C ILE A 149 -12.21 -32.71 17.29
N SER A 150 -11.05 -32.87 17.93
CA SER A 150 -9.80 -32.36 17.41
C SER A 150 -8.64 -33.30 17.67
N SER A 151 -7.74 -33.40 16.71
CA SER A 151 -6.55 -34.25 16.80
C SER A 151 -5.28 -33.42 16.90
N VAL A 152 -4.28 -34.01 17.55
CA VAL A 152 -2.92 -33.51 17.59
C VAL A 152 -2.13 -34.21 16.49
N ALA A 153 -1.29 -33.45 15.78
CA ALA A 153 -0.33 -34.02 14.83
C ALA A 153 1.07 -34.03 15.48
N PRO A 154 1.49 -35.15 16.13
CA PRO A 154 2.85 -35.28 16.63
C PRO A 154 3.87 -35.15 15.48
N ASP A 155 5.12 -34.82 15.81
CA ASP A 155 6.27 -34.63 14.89
C ASP A 155 6.33 -33.35 14.05
N LYS A 156 5.28 -32.52 14.10
CA LYS A 156 5.34 -31.13 13.59
C LYS A 156 5.60 -30.19 14.75
N LYS A 157 6.05 -28.94 14.49
CA LYS A 157 6.16 -27.88 15.53
C LYS A 157 4.76 -27.57 16.09
N ASP A 158 4.31 -28.41 17.00
CA ASP A 158 2.93 -28.58 17.47
C ASP A 158 2.63 -27.71 18.68
N VAL A 159 3.62 -27.01 19.23
CA VAL A 159 3.41 -26.09 20.36
C VAL A 159 3.51 -24.63 19.91
N ILE A 160 2.54 -23.82 20.32
CA ILE A 160 2.58 -22.35 20.26
C ILE A 160 2.82 -21.78 21.66
N THR A 161 3.57 -20.70 21.76
CA THR A 161 3.74 -19.96 23.02
C THR A 161 2.96 -18.66 22.93
N VAL A 162 1.96 -18.51 23.79
CA VAL A 162 1.12 -17.31 23.91
C VAL A 162 1.57 -16.53 25.13
N LYS A 163 1.70 -15.21 25.00
CA LYS A 163 1.96 -14.33 26.14
C LYS A 163 0.63 -13.91 26.76
N SER A 164 0.47 -14.17 28.05
CA SER A 164 -0.65 -13.68 28.86
C SER A 164 -0.52 -12.17 29.09
N PRO A 165 -1.62 -11.47 29.43
CA PRO A 165 -1.57 -10.06 29.81
C PRO A 165 -0.62 -9.80 31.00
N ASP A 166 -0.47 -10.77 31.90
CA ASP A 166 0.44 -10.72 33.05
C ASP A 166 1.92 -10.91 32.67
N GLY A 167 2.24 -11.03 31.38
CA GLY A 167 3.60 -11.22 30.87
C GLY A 167 4.13 -12.66 30.94
N SER A 168 3.39 -13.57 31.58
CA SER A 168 3.71 -14.99 31.60
C SER A 168 3.55 -15.63 30.20
N LYS A 169 4.29 -16.72 29.97
CA LYS A 169 4.27 -17.46 28.70
C LYS A 169 3.59 -18.81 28.92
N ILE A 170 2.48 -19.04 28.23
CA ILE A 170 1.73 -20.29 28.27
C ILE A 170 1.95 -21.03 26.95
N LYS A 171 2.31 -22.32 27.03
CA LYS A 171 2.44 -23.18 25.87
C LYS A 171 1.11 -23.86 25.60
N HIS A 172 0.61 -23.76 24.38
CA HIS A 172 -0.57 -24.48 23.92
C HIS A 172 -0.19 -25.44 22.79
N GLN A 173 -0.77 -26.63 22.81
CA GLN A 173 -0.63 -27.57 21.71
C GLN A 173 -1.62 -27.19 20.59
N LYS A 174 -1.14 -27.21 19.35
CA LYS A 174 -1.92 -27.02 18.14
C LYS A 174 -2.80 -28.24 17.97
N ARG A 175 -4.11 -28.01 17.96
CA ARG A 175 -5.12 -29.02 17.67
C ARG A 175 -5.81 -28.67 16.36
N TYR A 176 -6.08 -29.70 15.56
CA TYR A 176 -6.73 -29.59 14.26
C TYR A 176 -8.13 -30.16 14.38
N LEU A 177 -9.14 -29.41 13.91
CA LEU A 177 -10.52 -29.91 13.88
C LEU A 177 -10.59 -31.10 12.93
N VAL A 178 -11.08 -32.24 13.42
CA VAL A 178 -11.33 -33.40 12.58
C VAL A 178 -12.78 -33.30 12.13
N MET A 179 -13.01 -32.96 10.86
CA MET A 179 -14.33 -33.16 10.26
C MET A 179 -14.44 -34.63 9.84
N THR A 180 -15.13 -35.44 10.65
CA THR A 180 -15.60 -36.75 10.22
C THR A 180 -16.79 -36.53 9.27
N VAL A 181 -16.63 -36.89 8.00
CA VAL A 181 -17.72 -37.02 7.02
C VAL A 181 -18.31 -38.41 7.12
#